data_AF-A0A7X7RHF8-F1
#
_entry.id   AF-A0A7X7RHF8-F1
#
_cell.length_a   1.000
_cell.length_b   1.000
_cell.length_c   1.000
_cell.angle_alpha   90.00
_cell.angle_beta   90.00
_cell.angle_gamma   90.00
#
_symmetry.space_group_name_H-M   'P 1'
#
loop_
_entity.id
_entity.type
_entity.pdbx_description
1 polymer ?
#
loop_
_entity_poly.entity_id
_entity_poly.type
_entity_poly.pdbx_seq_one_letter_code
_entity_poly.pdbx_strand_id
1 'polypeptide(L)'
;LPFAQGRFCAAEGLERVKTLSVFRSPGFGRDYGVLMTSSPLAGLLARAVVVVDPAGVVRHVQLVPEITLEPDYAAALAVLP
;
A
#
# COMPACT_ATOMS: atom_id res chain seq x y z
N LEU A 1 -6.55 6.20 10.54
CA LEU A 1 -7.38 5.37 11.43
C LEU A 1 -8.37 4.57 10.59
N PRO A 2 -8.70 3.32 10.96
CA PRO A 2 -9.52 2.42 10.15
C PRO A 2 -10.89 3.02 9.76
N PHE A 3 -11.45 3.89 10.60
CA PHE A 3 -12.72 4.58 10.31
C PHE A 3 -12.68 5.44 9.04
N ALA A 4 -11.57 6.14 8.79
CA ALA A 4 -11.43 7.00 7.61
C ALA A 4 -11.31 6.18 6.33
N GLN A 5 -10.58 5.06 6.39
CA GLN A 5 -10.41 4.13 5.27
C GLN A 5 -11.73 3.43 4.93
N GLY A 6 -12.48 3.00 5.94
CA GLY A 6 -13.82 2.41 5.75
C GLY A 6 -14.80 3.38 5.10
N ARG A 7 -14.80 4.66 5.51
CA ARG A 7 -15.64 5.69 4.89
C ARG A 7 -15.31 5.93 3.42
N PHE A 8 -14.03 5.94 3.06
CA PHE A 8 -13.61 6.08 1.67
C PHE A 8 -14.12 4.92 0.81
N CYS A 9 -13.86 3.67 1.21
CA CYS A 9 -14.33 2.51 0.44
C CYS A 9 -15.86 2.45 0.31
N ALA A 10 -16.60 2.84 1.35
CA ALA A 10 -18.06 2.90 1.30
C ALA A 10 -18.58 3.98 0.33
N ALA A 11 -17.93 5.16 0.30
CA ALA A 11 -18.31 6.24 -0.60
C ALA A 11 -18.00 5.92 -2.08
N GLU A 12 -16.88 5.22 -2.33
CA GLU A 12 -16.40 4.87 -3.68
C GLU A 12 -16.94 3.52 -4.20
N GLY A 13 -17.77 2.80 -3.42
CA GLY A 13 -18.32 1.50 -3.83
C GLY A 13 -17.28 0.38 -3.97
N LEU A 14 -16.18 0.44 -3.19
CA LEU A 14 -15.07 -0.51 -3.28
C LEU A 14 -15.31 -1.75 -2.40
N GLU A 15 -16.02 -2.73 -2.92
CA GLU A 15 -16.38 -3.95 -2.17
C GLU A 15 -15.28 -5.02 -2.15
N ARG A 16 -14.36 -5.00 -3.12
CA ARG A 16 -13.29 -6.03 -3.27
C ARG A 16 -11.95 -5.62 -2.67
N VAL A 17 -11.92 -4.53 -1.89
CA VAL A 17 -10.70 -4.00 -1.27
C VAL A 17 -10.81 -4.10 0.24
N LYS A 18 -9.83 -4.77 0.88
CA LYS A 18 -9.70 -4.80 2.34
C LYS A 18 -8.72 -3.71 2.77
N THR A 19 -9.18 -2.77 3.57
CA THR A 19 -8.31 -1.71 4.11
C THR A 19 -7.65 -2.17 5.42
N LEU A 20 -6.37 -1.82 5.56
CA LEU A 20 -5.56 -2.10 6.76
C LEU A 20 -4.92 -0.81 7.27
N SER A 21 -4.73 -0.71 8.58
CA SER A 21 -4.19 0.49 9.24
C SER A 21 -2.98 0.13 10.10
N VAL A 22 -1.83 0.75 9.82
CA VAL A 22 -0.59 0.58 10.60
C VAL A 22 -0.60 1.28 11.97
N PHE A 23 -1.67 1.98 12.33
CA PHE A 23 -1.81 2.69 13.62
C PHE A 23 -1.47 1.81 14.85
N ARG A 24 -1.81 0.52 14.84
CA ARG A 24 -1.48 -0.43 15.93
C ARG A 24 -0.27 -1.32 15.64
N SER A 25 0.37 -1.15 14.49
CA SER A 25 1.47 -1.99 14.01
C SER A 25 2.51 -1.12 13.28
N PRO A 26 3.16 -0.17 13.99
CA PRO A 26 4.06 0.80 13.36
C PRO A 26 5.31 0.19 12.73
N GLY A 27 5.67 -1.05 13.12
CA GLY A 27 6.80 -1.78 12.54
C GLY A 27 6.66 -2.06 11.05
N PHE A 28 5.43 -2.27 10.56
CA PHE A 28 5.17 -2.64 9.16
C PHE A 28 5.86 -1.72 8.15
N GLY A 29 5.78 -0.40 8.36
CA GLY A 29 6.39 0.56 7.44
C GLY A 29 7.90 0.43 7.35
N ARG A 30 8.58 0.03 8.44
CA ARG A 30 10.02 -0.22 8.45
C ARG A 30 10.34 -1.58 7.82
N ASP A 31 9.58 -2.61 8.19
CA ASP A 31 9.79 -3.98 7.74
C ASP A 31 9.61 -4.12 6.22
N TYR A 32 8.66 -3.36 5.65
CA TYR A 32 8.42 -3.31 4.19
C TYR A 32 9.17 -2.17 3.49
N GLY A 33 9.97 -1.38 4.20
CA GLY A 33 10.78 -0.31 3.61
C GLY A 33 9.99 0.86 3.02
N VAL A 34 8.77 1.11 3.51
CA VAL A 34 7.86 2.15 3.00
C VAL A 34 7.62 3.30 3.98
N LEU A 35 8.24 3.30 5.16
CA LEU A 35 8.10 4.39 6.12
C LEU A 35 8.81 5.66 5.61
N MET A 36 8.07 6.75 5.46
CA MET A 36 8.66 8.07 5.19
C MET A 36 9.30 8.61 6.47
N THR A 37 10.61 8.83 6.43
CA THR A 37 11.41 9.26 7.59
C THR A 37 11.70 10.76 7.63
N SER A 38 11.35 11.49 6.56
CA SER A 38 11.59 12.92 6.40
C SER A 38 10.46 13.60 5.60
N SER A 39 10.56 14.93 5.42
CA SER A 39 9.54 15.81 4.84
C SER A 39 8.31 16.05 5.75
N PRO A 40 7.38 16.94 5.37
CA PRO A 40 6.09 17.10 6.06
C PRO A 40 5.24 15.83 6.13
N LEU A 41 5.55 14.81 5.31
CA LEU A 41 4.85 13.51 5.28
C LEU A 41 5.52 12.46 6.18
N ALA A 42 6.55 12.82 6.97
CA ALA A 42 7.20 11.89 7.88
C ALA A 42 6.20 11.19 8.81
N GLY A 43 6.34 9.87 8.96
CA GLY A 43 5.41 9.02 9.71
C GLY A 43 4.27 8.42 8.89
N LEU A 44 4.11 8.82 7.62
CA LEU A 44 3.24 8.15 6.65
C LEU A 44 3.99 7.05 5.90
N LEU A 45 3.23 6.25 5.14
CA LEU A 45 3.80 5.26 4.22
C LEU A 45 3.92 5.86 2.83
N ALA A 46 5.05 5.63 2.17
CA ALA A 46 5.24 5.92 0.76
C ALA A 46 4.26 5.10 -0.10
N ARG A 47 3.96 5.59 -1.30
CA ARG A 47 3.12 4.86 -2.24
C ARG A 47 3.91 3.69 -2.84
N ALA A 48 3.43 2.48 -2.63
CA ALA A 48 4.06 1.26 -3.13
C ALA A 48 3.02 0.19 -3.45
N VAL A 49 3.40 -0.74 -4.33
CA VAL A 49 2.65 -1.95 -4.65
C VAL A 49 3.55 -3.16 -4.42
N VAL A 50 3.06 -4.13 -3.65
CA VAL A 50 3.72 -5.43 -3.45
C VAL A 50 2.71 -6.51 -3.79
N VAL A 51 3.05 -7.37 -4.76
CA VAL A 51 2.23 -8.53 -5.12
C VAL A 51 2.84 -9.76 -4.49
N VAL A 52 2.05 -10.45 -3.67
CA VAL A 52 2.44 -11.67 -2.96
C VAL A 52 1.49 -12.79 -3.37
N ASP A 53 2.02 -13.94 -3.76
CA ASP A 53 1.22 -15.09 -4.15
C ASP A 53 0.71 -15.89 -2.93
N PRO A 54 -0.16 -16.91 -3.13
CA PRO A 54 -0.69 -17.72 -2.03
C PRO A 54 0.37 -18.53 -1.25
N ALA A 55 1.55 -18.76 -1.83
CA ALA A 55 2.67 -19.41 -1.14
C ALA A 55 3.53 -18.42 -0.34
N GLY A 56 3.17 -17.13 -0.33
CA GLY A 56 3.90 -16.07 0.35
C GLY A 56 5.10 -15.54 -0.43
N VAL A 57 5.22 -15.87 -1.72
CA VAL A 57 6.34 -15.42 -2.56
C VAL A 57 6.01 -14.06 -3.18
N VAL A 58 6.96 -13.13 -3.08
CA VAL A 58 6.87 -11.80 -3.70
C VAL A 58 7.08 -11.94 -5.21
N ARG A 59 6.07 -11.54 -5.99
CA ARG A 59 6.06 -11.60 -7.46
C ARG A 59 6.33 -10.24 -8.12
N HIS A 60 6.03 -9.15 -7.43
CA HIS A 60 6.28 -7.80 -7.91
C HIS A 60 6.46 -6.84 -6.73
N VAL A 61 7.38 -5.89 -6.88
CA VAL A 61 7.60 -4.78 -5.94
C VAL A 61 7.77 -3.50 -6.75
N GLN A 62 7.02 -2.47 -6.39
CA GLN A 62 7.20 -1.13 -6.91
C GLN A 62 7.09 -0.14 -5.76
N LEU A 63 8.18 0.59 -5.49
CA LEU A 63 8.14 1.85 -4.75
C LEU A 63 7.99 2.97 -5.78
N VAL A 64 6.90 3.74 -5.70
CA VAL A 64 6.64 4.81 -6.66
C VAL A 64 7.60 5.98 -6.38
N PRO A 65 8.29 6.53 -7.39
CA PRO A 65 9.32 7.54 -7.18
C PRO A 65 8.78 8.88 -6.65
N GLU A 66 7.50 9.16 -6.86
CA GLU A 66 6.82 10.35 -6.36
C GLU A 66 5.39 10.01 -5.90
N ILE A 67 4.98 10.52 -4.74
CA ILE A 67 3.74 10.07 -4.06
C ILE A 67 2.47 10.47 -4.81
N THR A 68 2.56 11.52 -5.65
CA THR A 68 1.46 12.01 -6.48
C THR A 68 1.27 11.21 -7.76
N LEU A 69 2.24 10.37 -8.14
CA LEU A 69 2.13 9.50 -9.31
C LEU A 69 1.38 8.23 -8.96
N GLU A 70 0.72 7.65 -9.95
CA GLU A 70 0.12 6.33 -9.83
C GLU A 70 1.19 5.23 -10.01
N PRO A 71 1.01 4.06 -9.39
CA PRO A 71 1.85 2.90 -9.68
C PRO A 71 1.57 2.34 -11.08
N ASP A 72 2.44 1.45 -11.54
CA ASP A 72 2.27 0.74 -12.81
C ASP A 72 1.34 -0.46 -12.59
N TYR A 73 0.04 -0.21 -12.73
CA TYR A 73 -0.97 -1.25 -12.55
C TYR A 73 -0.82 -2.39 -13.56
N ALA A 74 -0.39 -2.09 -14.80
CA ALA A 74 -0.24 -3.11 -15.82
C ALA A 74 0.87 -4.10 -15.45
N ALA A 75 2.01 -3.58 -14.98
CA ALA A 75 3.11 -4.41 -14.49
C ALA A 75 2.71 -5.25 -13.26
N ALA A 76 1.95 -4.67 -12.32
CA ALA A 76 1.47 -5.39 -11.15
C ALA A 76 0.46 -6.52 -11.50
N LEU A 77 -0.43 -6.28 -12.47
CA LEU A 77 -1.41 -7.27 -12.90
C LEU A 77 -0.79 -8.39 -13.75
N ALA A 78 0.28 -8.09 -14.51
CA ALA A 78 0.93 -9.06 -15.39
C ALA A 78 1.60 -10.24 -14.65
N VAL A 79 1.84 -10.12 -13.34
CA VAL A 79 2.44 -11.16 -12.51
C VAL A 79 1.43 -11.97 -11.69
N LEU A 80 0.13 -11.69 -11.84
CA LEU A 80 -0.91 -12.45 -11.17
C LEU A 80 -1.04 -13.86 -11.77
N PRO A 81 -1.27 -14.89 -10.94
CA PRO A 81 -1.45 -16.26 -11.40
C PRO A 81 -2.78 -16.47 -12.16
#